data_AF-A0A4Q3M257-F1
#
_entry.id   AF-A0A4Q3M257-F1
#
_cell.length_a   1.000
_cell.length_b   1.000
_cell.length_c   1.000
_cell.angle_alpha   90.00
_cell.angle_beta   90.00
_cell.angle_gamma   90.00
#
_symmetry.space_group_name_H-M   'P 1'
#
loop_
_entity.id
_entity.type
_entity.pdbx_description
1 polymer ?
#
loop_
_entity_poly.entity_id
_entity_poly.type
_entity_poly.pdbx_seq_one_letter_code
_entity_poly.pdbx_strand_id
1 'polypeptide(L)'
;SGVVIHRKLLADFFTFRPRKRLPRSSLDLHNLTGVAALPFHFAITLSGLVIFWAAYFPQAHVSVYGSGPKAKAAVQADGYGRYSPPRVKPAASAPATPATPQPLASLASLDAMADEARRMWGSGAEPYFVRVWRPGSADSYVELRRSYAREVTMNLDQLYFDAATGRLLHRFDAAPAMGVQRFFSGLHFVQFEHGLLRWLYFGLGLAGCVMIATGSIHWLATRRASTPPGARWRVVEALGIAGITGIVVATLAYLAANRCLPAQAQVLGWARGDAEVAVFCAAWLASLLHALARGVRAWREQALAIAVLAPACVALNAWTTGAYGAAVAHTPAAVLGVDLMLLALAAAAGKAAWRLRRGAGWL
;
A
#
# COMPACT_ATOMS: atom_id res chain seq x y z
N SER A 1 -22.46 15.53 0.53
CA SER A 1 -22.05 14.21 -0.01
C SER A 1 -22.98 13.83 -1.14
N GLY A 2 -22.47 13.23 -2.23
CA GLY A 2 -23.29 12.70 -3.33
C GLY A 2 -24.37 11.71 -2.88
N VAL A 3 -24.16 11.03 -1.75
CA VAL A 3 -25.13 10.13 -1.10
C VAL A 3 -26.37 10.88 -0.62
N VAL A 4 -26.21 12.11 -0.10
CA VAL A 4 -27.31 12.94 0.42
C VAL A 4 -27.98 13.73 -0.72
N ILE A 5 -27.23 14.08 -1.76
CA ILE A 5 -27.71 14.91 -2.89
C ILE A 5 -28.46 14.05 -3.93
N HIS A 6 -28.09 12.79 -4.14
CA HIS A 6 -28.80 11.90 -5.06
C HIS A 6 -30.00 11.22 -4.40
N ARG A 7 -31.16 11.89 -4.41
CA ARG A 7 -32.47 11.34 -3.97
C ARG A 7 -32.87 10.02 -4.67
N LYS A 8 -32.24 9.69 -5.80
CA LYS A 8 -32.51 8.50 -6.63
C LYS A 8 -31.35 7.48 -6.66
N LEU A 9 -30.44 7.52 -5.69
CA LEU A 9 -29.26 6.65 -5.62
C LEU A 9 -29.58 5.16 -5.87
N LEU A 10 -30.69 4.66 -5.29
CA LEU A 10 -31.15 3.28 -5.44
C LEU A 10 -31.89 3.01 -6.77
N ALA A 11 -32.57 4.00 -7.33
CA ALA A 11 -33.34 3.82 -8.58
C ALA A 11 -32.42 3.76 -9.81
N ASP A 12 -31.34 4.55 -9.81
CA ASP A 12 -30.34 4.54 -10.88
C ASP A 12 -29.33 3.37 -10.75
N PHE A 13 -29.25 2.72 -9.57
CA PHE A 13 -28.36 1.58 -9.30
C PHE A 13 -28.63 0.38 -10.23
N PHE A 14 -29.90 0.11 -10.56
CA PHE A 14 -30.28 -1.09 -11.31
C PHE A 14 -30.18 -0.97 -12.83
N THR A 15 -29.76 0.18 -13.37
CA THR A 15 -29.80 0.39 -14.82
C THR A 15 -28.43 0.67 -15.43
N PHE A 16 -27.60 -0.38 -15.56
CA PHE A 16 -26.40 -0.28 -16.40
C PHE A 16 -26.77 -0.39 -17.89
N ARG A 17 -26.48 0.66 -18.68
CA ARG A 17 -26.79 0.71 -20.12
C ARG A 17 -25.52 0.68 -20.99
N PRO A 18 -24.88 -0.49 -21.17
CA PRO A 18 -23.54 -0.60 -21.78
C PRO A 18 -23.45 -0.17 -23.25
N ARG A 19 -24.59 -0.08 -23.97
CA ARG A 19 -24.65 0.25 -25.40
C ARG A 19 -24.99 1.72 -25.68
N LYS A 20 -25.09 2.58 -24.67
CA LYS A 20 -25.36 4.01 -24.82
C LYS A 20 -24.06 4.81 -25.01
N ARG A 21 -24.17 6.10 -25.37
CA ARG A 21 -23.02 7.01 -25.55
C ARG A 21 -22.15 7.07 -24.28
N LEU A 22 -20.84 7.22 -24.45
CA LEU A 22 -19.83 7.19 -23.38
C LEU A 22 -20.19 7.99 -22.12
N PRO A 23 -20.68 9.24 -22.19
CA PRO A 23 -21.01 10.00 -20.99
C PRO A 23 -22.07 9.28 -20.13
N ARG A 24 -23.05 8.64 -20.77
CA ARG A 24 -24.13 7.96 -20.05
C ARG A 24 -23.68 6.62 -19.48
N SER A 25 -22.97 5.80 -20.26
CA SER A 25 -22.44 4.52 -19.77
C SER A 25 -21.41 4.73 -18.66
N SER A 26 -20.62 5.80 -18.72
CA SER A 26 -19.64 6.19 -17.71
C SER A 26 -20.33 6.62 -16.41
N LEU A 27 -21.41 7.40 -16.51
CA LEU A 27 -22.21 7.78 -15.34
C LEU A 27 -22.89 6.57 -14.68
N ASP A 28 -23.50 5.69 -15.47
CA ASP A 28 -24.15 4.48 -14.95
C ASP A 28 -23.11 3.58 -14.23
N LEU A 29 -21.91 3.43 -14.81
CA LEU A 29 -20.82 2.65 -14.20
C LEU A 29 -20.27 3.32 -12.93
N HIS A 30 -20.05 4.64 -12.95
CA HIS A 30 -19.64 5.43 -11.78
C HIS A 30 -20.60 5.22 -10.60
N ASN A 31 -21.91 5.34 -10.85
CA ASN A 31 -22.94 5.15 -9.84
C ASN A 31 -22.96 3.71 -9.31
N LEU A 32 -22.92 2.72 -10.20
CA LEU A 32 -22.92 1.30 -9.83
C LEU A 32 -21.74 0.97 -8.91
N THR A 33 -20.51 1.31 -9.34
CA THR A 33 -19.30 1.02 -8.55
C THR A 33 -19.22 1.86 -7.29
N GLY A 34 -19.69 3.11 -7.34
CA GLY A 34 -19.64 4.01 -6.20
C GLY A 34 -20.58 3.58 -5.07
N VAL A 35 -21.78 3.13 -5.40
CA VAL A 35 -22.76 2.62 -4.41
C VAL A 35 -22.37 1.24 -3.92
N ALA A 36 -22.01 0.32 -4.83
CA ALA A 36 -21.66 -1.05 -4.45
C ALA A 36 -20.43 -1.12 -3.53
N ALA A 37 -19.42 -0.30 -3.78
CA ALA A 37 -18.20 -0.23 -2.96
C ALA A 37 -18.27 0.85 -1.86
N LEU A 38 -19.41 1.53 -1.65
CA LEU A 38 -19.51 2.62 -0.67
C LEU A 38 -19.12 2.20 0.76
N PRO A 39 -19.58 1.05 1.31
CA PRO A 39 -19.19 0.63 2.66
C PRO A 39 -17.69 0.45 2.78
N PHE A 40 -17.05 -0.08 1.74
CA PHE A 40 -15.61 -0.26 1.66
C PHE A 40 -14.86 1.08 1.62
N HIS A 41 -15.30 2.01 0.75
CA HIS A 41 -14.69 3.35 0.69
C HIS A 41 -14.78 4.08 2.04
N PHE A 42 -15.94 3.99 2.71
CA PHE A 42 -16.11 4.56 4.05
C PHE A 42 -15.18 3.90 5.06
N ALA A 43 -15.12 2.56 5.09
CA ALA A 43 -14.26 1.83 6.02
C ALA A 43 -12.77 2.15 5.83
N ILE A 44 -12.28 2.24 4.59
CA ILE A 44 -10.87 2.54 4.27
C ILE A 44 -10.51 4.01 4.59
N THR A 45 -11.41 4.95 4.32
CA THR A 45 -11.18 6.37 4.67
C THR A 45 -11.24 6.61 6.17
N LEU A 46 -12.22 6.02 6.87
CA LEU A 46 -12.32 6.08 8.33
C LEU A 46 -11.11 5.44 9.01
N SER A 47 -10.68 4.27 8.56
CA SER A 47 -9.48 3.62 9.11
C SER A 47 -8.22 4.47 8.92
N GLY A 48 -8.06 5.16 7.79
CA GLY A 48 -6.98 6.13 7.59
C GLY A 48 -6.99 7.23 8.66
N LEU A 49 -8.14 7.83 8.95
CA LEU A 49 -8.30 8.82 10.02
C LEU A 49 -7.89 8.26 11.39
N VAL A 50 -8.33 7.04 11.71
CA VAL A 50 -8.04 6.35 12.97
C VAL A 50 -6.55 6.00 13.10
N ILE A 51 -5.90 5.54 12.03
CA ILE A 51 -4.48 5.18 12.02
C ILE A 51 -3.61 6.42 12.22
N PHE A 52 -3.94 7.53 11.56
CA PHE A 52 -3.17 8.77 11.61
C PHE A 52 -3.67 9.76 12.67
N TRP A 53 -4.40 9.30 13.69
CA TRP A 53 -4.98 10.16 14.74
C TRP A 53 -3.96 11.13 15.34
N ALA A 54 -2.72 10.69 15.57
CA ALA A 54 -1.67 11.52 16.17
C ALA A 54 -1.16 12.62 15.22
N ALA A 55 -1.30 12.45 13.90
CA ALA A 55 -0.97 13.50 12.93
C ALA A 55 -2.05 14.59 12.91
N TYR A 56 -3.32 14.21 13.09
CA TYR A 56 -4.43 15.16 13.15
C TYR A 56 -4.57 15.85 14.51
N PHE A 57 -4.25 15.11 15.58
CA PHE A 57 -4.36 15.59 16.97
C PHE A 57 -3.01 15.46 17.70
N PRO A 58 -1.96 16.19 17.26
CA PRO A 58 -0.61 16.04 17.82
C PRO A 58 -0.54 16.39 19.31
N GLN A 59 -1.48 17.18 19.82
CA GLN A 59 -1.55 17.61 21.21
C GLN A 59 -2.47 16.73 22.08
N ALA A 60 -3.17 15.72 21.51
CA ALA A 60 -4.15 14.94 22.26
C ALA A 60 -3.57 14.14 23.43
N HIS A 61 -2.26 13.88 23.42
CA HIS A 61 -1.58 13.23 24.54
C HIS A 61 -1.20 14.18 25.68
N VAL A 62 -1.14 15.49 25.44
CA VAL A 62 -0.53 16.45 26.38
C VAL A 62 -1.33 16.61 27.67
N SER A 63 -2.66 16.55 27.59
CA SER A 63 -3.52 16.64 28.78
C SER A 63 -3.35 15.46 29.74
N VAL A 64 -2.91 14.30 29.24
CA VAL A 64 -2.76 13.07 30.03
C VAL A 64 -1.29 12.80 30.40
N TYR A 65 -0.37 13.00 29.46
CA TYR A 65 1.04 12.64 29.61
C TYR A 65 1.97 13.85 29.82
N GLY A 66 1.45 15.07 29.68
CA GLY A 66 2.25 16.30 29.67
C GLY A 66 3.02 16.51 28.36
N SER A 67 4.03 17.38 28.42
CA SER A 67 4.82 17.79 27.26
C SER A 67 6.25 17.25 27.29
N GLY A 68 6.87 17.16 26.12
CA GLY A 68 8.29 16.83 25.98
C GLY A 68 8.61 15.34 25.76
N PRO A 69 9.91 14.97 25.74
CA PRO A 69 10.34 13.63 25.34
C PRO A 69 9.84 12.51 26.24
N LYS A 70 9.74 12.76 27.56
CA LYS A 70 9.24 11.78 28.53
C LYS A 70 7.75 11.46 28.30
N ALA A 71 6.94 12.47 28.05
CA ALA A 71 5.52 12.31 27.72
C ALA A 71 5.34 11.49 26.43
N LYS A 72 6.11 11.80 25.39
CA LYS A 72 6.11 11.04 24.13
C LYS A 72 6.53 9.58 24.34
N ALA A 73 7.53 9.32 25.19
CA ALA A 73 7.95 7.96 25.51
C ALA A 73 6.86 7.18 26.25
N ALA A 74 6.16 7.82 27.20
CA ALA A 74 5.04 7.22 27.92
C ALA A 74 3.89 6.85 26.97
N VAL A 75 3.51 7.74 26.04
CA VAL A 75 2.50 7.44 25.01
C VAL A 75 2.90 6.25 24.13
N GLN A 76 4.18 6.13 23.78
CA GLN A 76 4.68 5.02 22.98
C GLN A 76 4.71 3.70 23.77
N ALA A 77 5.02 3.76 25.06
CA ALA A 77 4.96 2.60 25.94
C ALA A 77 3.51 2.12 26.10
N ASP A 78 2.60 2.99 26.50
CA ASP A 78 1.20 2.64 26.77
C ASP A 78 0.41 2.30 25.51
N GLY A 79 0.68 3.02 24.40
CA GLY A 79 -0.08 2.88 23.16
C GLY A 79 0.45 1.80 22.22
N TYR A 80 1.76 1.57 22.21
CA TYR A 80 2.44 0.76 21.20
C TYR A 80 3.34 -0.34 21.78
N GLY A 81 3.38 -0.46 23.12
CA GLY A 81 4.15 -1.47 23.82
C GLY A 81 5.65 -1.24 23.83
N ARG A 82 6.11 -0.03 23.47
CA ARG A 82 7.54 0.26 23.40
C ARG A 82 8.17 0.15 24.79
N TYR A 83 8.97 -0.89 24.99
CA TYR A 83 9.72 -1.12 26.21
C TYR A 83 11.23 -0.98 25.99
N SER A 84 11.92 -0.38 26.95
CA SER A 84 13.38 -0.36 27.01
C SER A 84 13.79 -0.50 28.46
N PRO A 85 14.44 -1.62 28.87
CA PRO A 85 14.91 -1.78 30.23
C PRO A 85 16.00 -0.73 30.53
N PRO A 86 16.13 -0.29 31.81
CA PRO A 86 17.19 0.61 32.22
C PRO A 86 18.56 0.11 31.76
N ARG A 87 19.45 1.03 31.38
CA ARG A 87 20.85 0.66 31.14
C ARG A 87 21.46 0.19 32.45
N VAL A 88 22.22 -0.90 32.41
CA VAL A 88 23.07 -1.31 33.52
C VAL A 88 24.06 -0.18 33.74
N LYS A 89 23.91 0.57 34.83
CA LYS A 89 24.88 1.58 35.20
C LYS A 89 26.13 0.84 35.71
N PRO A 90 27.34 1.21 35.29
CA PRO A 90 28.55 0.74 35.97
C PRO A 90 28.44 1.10 37.45
N ALA A 91 28.93 0.22 38.32
CA ALA A 91 28.96 0.46 39.76
C ALA A 91 29.57 1.83 40.05
N ALA A 92 28.97 2.59 40.99
CA ALA A 92 29.36 3.97 41.30
C ALA A 92 30.82 4.15 41.77
N SER A 93 31.54 3.06 41.99
CA SER A 93 32.94 2.98 42.39
C SER A 93 33.94 2.79 41.24
N ALA A 94 33.51 2.71 39.98
CA ALA A 94 34.41 2.56 38.84
C ALA A 94 34.90 3.93 38.31
N PRO A 95 36.21 4.11 38.01
CA PRO A 95 36.74 5.35 37.46
C PRO A 95 36.04 5.74 36.14
N ALA A 96 35.89 7.05 35.91
CA ALA A 96 35.16 7.68 34.80
C ALA A 96 35.80 7.47 33.41
N THR A 97 36.07 6.22 33.03
CA THR A 97 36.32 5.83 31.66
C THR A 97 35.00 5.77 30.90
N PRO A 98 34.98 6.02 29.57
CA PRO A 98 33.79 5.80 28.78
C PRO A 98 33.38 4.34 28.96
N ALA A 99 32.29 4.11 29.69
CA ALA A 99 31.85 2.77 30.07
C ALA A 99 31.54 2.00 28.78
N THR A 100 32.50 1.19 28.35
CA THR A 100 32.26 0.22 27.29
C THR A 100 31.22 -0.74 27.89
N PRO A 101 30.06 -0.93 27.23
CA PRO A 101 29.04 -1.83 27.73
C PRO A 101 29.69 -3.18 28.01
N GLN A 102 29.46 -3.72 29.20
CA GLN A 102 29.94 -5.06 29.54
C GLN A 102 29.45 -6.03 28.46
N PRO A 103 30.30 -6.90 27.92
CA PRO A 103 29.88 -7.83 26.88
C PRO A 103 28.84 -8.81 27.43
N LEU A 104 27.92 -9.24 26.57
CA LEU A 104 27.00 -10.33 26.89
C LEU A 104 27.80 -11.63 27.03
N ALA A 105 27.74 -12.28 28.19
CA ALA A 105 28.47 -13.53 28.42
C ALA A 105 27.96 -14.69 27.53
N SER A 106 26.64 -14.81 27.42
CA SER A 106 25.97 -15.79 26.54
C SER A 106 24.56 -15.30 26.22
N LEU A 107 24.11 -15.53 24.98
CA LEU A 107 22.71 -15.34 24.60
C LEU A 107 21.92 -16.59 25.00
N ALA A 108 20.88 -16.43 25.81
CA ALA A 108 19.94 -17.51 26.10
C ALA A 108 19.18 -17.94 24.84
N SER A 109 18.71 -19.19 24.82
CA SER A 109 18.05 -19.77 23.64
C SER A 109 16.84 -18.94 23.19
N LEU A 110 16.91 -18.42 21.96
CA LEU A 110 15.80 -17.72 21.33
C LEU A 110 14.60 -18.65 21.11
N ASP A 111 14.85 -19.93 20.84
CA ASP A 111 13.81 -20.94 20.68
C ASP A 111 13.07 -21.17 22.01
N ALA A 112 13.79 -21.22 23.13
CA ALA A 112 13.18 -21.35 24.45
C ALA A 112 12.32 -20.12 24.81
N MET A 113 12.78 -18.91 24.48
CA MET A 113 11.98 -17.69 24.63
C MET A 113 10.74 -17.70 23.72
N ALA A 114 10.88 -18.20 22.49
CA ALA A 114 9.78 -18.34 21.55
C ALA A 114 8.75 -19.37 22.04
N ASP A 115 9.18 -20.49 22.61
CA ASP A 115 8.29 -21.50 23.20
C ASP A 115 7.54 -20.97 24.42
N GLU A 116 8.22 -20.18 25.26
CA GLU A 116 7.57 -19.49 26.37
C GLU A 116 6.55 -18.45 25.87
N ALA A 117 6.89 -17.71 24.80
CA ALA A 117 5.96 -16.79 24.17
C ALA A 117 4.71 -17.51 23.61
N ARG A 118 4.87 -18.64 22.93
CA ARG A 118 3.76 -19.50 22.46
C ARG A 118 2.86 -19.94 23.61
N ARG A 119 3.45 -20.39 24.72
CA ARG A 119 2.70 -20.78 25.93
C ARG A 119 1.90 -19.60 26.49
N MET A 120 2.51 -18.43 26.60
CA MET A 120 1.86 -17.23 27.16
C MET A 120 0.74 -16.67 26.29
N TRP A 121 0.89 -16.68 24.97
CA TRP A 121 -0.16 -16.23 24.05
C TRP A 121 -1.29 -17.25 23.89
N GLY A 122 -0.98 -18.54 23.99
CA GLY A 122 -1.95 -19.62 23.84
C GLY A 122 -2.50 -19.77 22.42
N SER A 123 -3.52 -20.60 22.24
CA SER A 123 -4.33 -20.72 21.01
C SER A 123 -3.56 -20.94 19.70
N GLY A 124 -2.38 -21.58 19.77
CA GLY A 124 -1.52 -21.81 18.60
C GLY A 124 -0.96 -20.52 17.98
N ALA A 125 -0.82 -19.46 18.79
CA ALA A 125 -0.19 -18.21 18.37
C ALA A 125 1.32 -18.41 18.19
N GLU A 126 1.86 -17.84 17.11
CA GLU A 126 3.27 -17.97 16.73
C GLU A 126 3.96 -16.61 16.74
N PRO A 127 5.25 -16.52 17.09
CA PRO A 127 6.03 -15.31 16.86
C PRO A 127 6.21 -15.07 15.35
N TYR A 128 5.97 -13.84 14.87
CA TYR A 128 6.33 -13.45 13.49
C TYR A 128 7.57 -12.56 13.43
N PHE A 129 8.00 -12.03 14.57
CA PHE A 129 9.09 -11.08 14.68
C PHE A 129 9.91 -11.36 15.92
N VAL A 130 11.23 -11.41 15.73
CA VAL A 130 12.23 -11.52 16.78
C VAL A 130 13.25 -10.43 16.56
N ARG A 131 13.56 -9.65 17.60
CA ARG A 131 14.60 -8.64 17.55
C ARG A 131 15.45 -8.66 18.80
N VAL A 132 16.76 -8.73 18.60
CA VAL A 132 17.75 -8.53 19.66
C VAL A 132 18.11 -7.06 19.71
N TRP A 133 17.81 -6.41 20.84
CA TRP A 133 18.20 -5.04 21.11
C TRP A 133 19.55 -5.02 21.83
N ARG A 134 20.38 -4.02 21.50
CA ARG A 134 21.74 -3.86 22.04
C ARG A 134 22.56 -5.17 21.94
N PRO A 135 22.66 -5.79 20.75
CA PRO A 135 23.29 -7.10 20.59
C PRO A 135 24.73 -7.07 21.12
N GLY A 136 25.11 -8.10 21.87
CA GLY A 136 26.45 -8.24 22.45
C GLY A 136 26.71 -7.45 23.74
N SER A 137 25.73 -6.69 24.25
CA SER A 137 25.83 -5.98 25.53
C SER A 137 25.16 -6.75 26.67
N ALA A 138 25.66 -6.61 27.90
CA ALA A 138 25.09 -7.22 29.11
C ALA A 138 23.68 -6.69 29.43
N ASP A 139 23.31 -5.52 28.89
CA ASP A 139 21.95 -4.99 28.95
C ASP A 139 21.11 -5.37 27.72
N SER A 140 21.54 -6.34 26.92
CA SER A 140 20.78 -6.84 25.77
C SER A 140 19.45 -7.48 26.19
N TYR A 141 18.44 -7.32 25.34
CA TYR A 141 17.12 -7.90 25.54
C TYR A 141 16.50 -8.29 24.20
N VAL A 142 15.60 -9.25 24.23
CA VAL A 142 14.93 -9.82 23.06
C VAL A 142 13.48 -9.38 23.06
N GLU A 143 13.01 -8.85 21.94
CA GLU A 143 11.62 -8.53 21.67
C GLU A 143 11.01 -9.60 20.76
N LEU A 144 9.92 -10.20 21.20
CA LEU A 144 9.10 -11.15 20.45
C LEU A 144 7.72 -10.53 20.21
N ARG A 145 7.23 -10.57 18.98
CA ARG A 145 5.87 -10.11 18.63
C ARG A 145 5.02 -11.24 18.08
N ARG A 146 3.77 -11.30 18.52
CA ARG A 146 2.80 -12.29 18.09
C ARG A 146 2.35 -12.06 16.66
N SER A 147 2.22 -13.14 15.89
CA SER A 147 1.65 -13.11 14.55
C SER A 147 0.18 -12.73 14.60
N TYR A 148 -0.22 -11.87 13.67
CA TYR A 148 -1.62 -11.52 13.36
C TYR A 148 -2.03 -12.01 11.97
N ALA A 149 -1.27 -12.93 11.36
CA ALA A 149 -1.55 -13.43 10.01
C ALA A 149 -2.94 -14.10 9.91
N ARG A 150 -3.49 -14.62 11.00
CA ARG A 150 -4.81 -15.27 11.04
C ARG A 150 -5.90 -14.40 11.68
N GLU A 151 -5.64 -13.10 11.83
CA GLU A 151 -6.53 -12.16 12.52
C GLU A 151 -6.74 -10.89 11.69
N VAL A 152 -7.93 -10.30 11.76
CA VAL A 152 -8.15 -8.96 11.19
C VAL A 152 -7.45 -7.89 12.00
N THR A 153 -7.35 -8.06 13.32
CA THR A 153 -6.67 -7.11 14.21
C THR A 153 -5.16 -7.25 14.06
N MET A 154 -4.46 -6.17 13.72
CA MET A 154 -3.00 -6.12 13.82
C MET A 154 -2.60 -5.97 15.30
N ASN A 155 -2.68 -7.05 16.07
CA ASN A 155 -2.40 -7.03 17.51
C ASN A 155 -0.97 -6.54 17.82
N LEU A 156 -0.78 -6.04 19.04
CA LEU A 156 0.49 -5.50 19.53
C LEU A 156 1.08 -6.36 20.64
N ASP A 157 0.67 -7.64 20.73
CA ASP A 157 1.09 -8.51 21.83
C ASP A 157 2.61 -8.72 21.73
N GLN A 158 3.31 -8.13 22.69
CA GLN A 158 4.77 -8.06 22.73
C GLN A 158 5.28 -8.63 24.03
N LEU A 159 6.33 -9.43 23.92
CA LEU A 159 7.04 -10.01 25.04
C LEU A 159 8.51 -9.63 24.95
N TYR A 160 9.05 -9.17 26.07
CA TYR A 160 10.44 -8.74 26.17
C TYR A 160 11.15 -9.63 27.16
N PHE A 161 12.26 -10.23 26.73
CA PHE A 161 13.06 -11.16 27.53
C PHE A 161 14.46 -10.60 27.74
N ASP A 162 15.05 -10.92 28.88
CA ASP A 162 16.45 -10.68 29.14
C ASP A 162 17.29 -11.57 28.23
N ALA A 163 18.24 -10.98 27.48
CA ALA A 163 18.99 -11.75 26.50
C ALA A 163 19.94 -12.76 27.14
N ALA A 164 20.45 -12.49 28.34
CA ALA A 164 21.42 -13.37 29.01
C ALA A 164 20.74 -14.60 29.63
N THR A 165 19.57 -14.39 30.23
CA THR A 165 18.89 -15.39 31.07
C THR A 165 17.65 -16.00 30.43
N GLY A 166 17.07 -15.35 29.40
CA GLY A 166 15.79 -15.77 28.83
C GLY A 166 14.59 -15.49 29.74
N ARG A 167 14.78 -14.76 30.85
CA ARG A 167 13.69 -14.40 31.77
C ARG A 167 12.82 -13.32 31.16
N LEU A 168 11.50 -13.45 31.29
CA LEU A 168 10.56 -12.40 30.90
C LEU A 168 10.83 -11.11 31.72
N LEU A 169 11.05 -10.01 31.02
CA LEU A 169 11.22 -8.67 31.57
C LEU A 169 9.91 -7.88 31.55
N HIS A 170 9.17 -7.96 30.45
CA HIS A 170 7.95 -7.19 30.25
C HIS A 170 7.01 -7.88 29.28
N ARG A 171 5.71 -7.80 29.59
CA ARG A 171 4.61 -8.19 28.72
C ARG A 171 3.76 -6.96 28.46
N PHE A 172 3.43 -6.74 27.20
CA PHE A 172 2.52 -5.69 26.80
C PHE A 172 1.23 -6.29 26.24
N ASP A 173 0.11 -5.88 26.83
CA ASP A 173 -1.24 -6.15 26.34
C ASP A 173 -1.88 -4.79 26.01
N ALA A 174 -2.41 -4.65 24.79
CA ALA A 174 -2.95 -3.37 24.33
C ALA A 174 -4.23 -3.01 25.08
N ALA A 175 -4.34 -1.76 25.54
CA ALA A 175 -5.58 -1.24 26.12
C ALA A 175 -6.74 -1.30 25.10
N PRO A 176 -8.02 -1.39 25.53
CA PRO A 176 -9.16 -1.55 24.62
C PRO A 176 -9.23 -0.50 23.50
N ALA A 177 -8.92 0.76 23.78
CA ALA A 177 -8.88 1.83 22.79
C ALA A 177 -7.83 1.57 21.69
N MET A 178 -6.66 1.05 22.08
CA MET A 178 -5.64 0.61 21.12
C MET A 178 -6.06 -0.64 20.38
N GLY A 179 -6.80 -1.56 21.01
CA GLY A 179 -7.43 -2.70 20.34
C GLY A 179 -8.33 -2.27 19.17
N VAL A 180 -9.21 -1.28 19.38
CA VAL A 180 -10.06 -0.72 18.31
C VAL A 180 -9.20 -0.09 17.20
N GLN A 181 -8.19 0.69 17.57
CA GLN A 181 -7.27 1.29 16.60
C GLN A 181 -6.51 0.21 15.79
N ARG A 182 -6.11 -0.90 16.42
CA ARG A 182 -5.45 -2.04 15.77
C ARG A 182 -6.38 -2.85 14.87
N PHE A 183 -7.66 -2.95 15.22
CA PHE A 183 -8.66 -3.53 14.34
C PHE A 183 -8.80 -2.73 13.05
N PHE A 184 -8.96 -1.39 13.15
CA PHE A 184 -8.98 -0.52 11.98
C PHE A 184 -7.66 -0.57 11.19
N SER A 185 -6.53 -0.70 11.88
CA SER A 185 -5.23 -0.88 11.23
C SER A 185 -5.22 -2.14 10.37
N GLY A 186 -5.57 -3.30 10.92
CA GLY A 186 -5.52 -4.53 10.14
C GLY A 186 -6.61 -4.64 9.07
N LEU A 187 -7.77 -4.02 9.28
CA LEU A 187 -8.78 -3.81 8.24
C LEU A 187 -8.21 -3.02 7.04
N HIS A 188 -7.34 -2.05 7.31
CA HIS A 188 -6.74 -1.15 6.30
C HIS A 188 -5.53 -1.76 5.60
N PHE A 189 -4.63 -2.39 6.34
CA PHE A 189 -3.39 -2.98 5.81
C PHE A 189 -3.61 -4.36 5.17
N VAL A 190 -4.70 -5.06 5.51
CA VAL A 190 -5.10 -6.33 4.87
C VAL A 190 -4.01 -7.40 4.94
N GLN A 191 -3.30 -7.47 6.07
CA GLN A 191 -2.16 -8.39 6.26
C GLN A 191 -2.58 -9.83 6.54
N PHE A 192 -3.85 -10.08 6.87
CA PHE A 192 -4.36 -11.42 7.14
C PHE A 192 -4.23 -12.35 5.93
N GLU A 193 -3.87 -13.61 6.15
CA GLU A 193 -3.69 -14.67 5.16
C GLU A 193 -5.01 -15.35 4.82
N HIS A 194 -5.90 -14.60 4.17
CA HIS A 194 -7.21 -15.12 3.75
C HIS A 194 -7.47 -14.81 2.27
N GLY A 195 -7.37 -15.82 1.41
CA GLY A 195 -7.41 -15.67 -0.05
C GLY A 195 -8.68 -14.97 -0.56
N LEU A 196 -9.87 -15.45 -0.16
CA LEU A 196 -11.15 -14.86 -0.58
C LEU A 196 -11.27 -13.39 -0.18
N LEU A 197 -10.99 -13.06 1.09
CA LEU A 197 -11.05 -11.68 1.58
C LEU A 197 -10.06 -10.77 0.83
N ARG A 198 -8.81 -11.22 0.59
CA ARG A 198 -7.83 -10.45 -0.20
C ARG A 198 -8.35 -10.16 -1.63
N TRP A 199 -9.00 -11.12 -2.28
CA TRP A 199 -9.60 -10.92 -3.60
C TRP A 199 -10.83 -10.01 -3.58
N LEU A 200 -11.67 -10.09 -2.53
CA LEU A 200 -12.78 -9.15 -2.35
C LEU A 200 -12.27 -7.72 -2.16
N TYR A 201 -11.24 -7.52 -1.34
CA TYR A 201 -10.56 -6.23 -1.17
C TYR A 201 -9.97 -5.71 -2.47
N PHE A 202 -9.28 -6.58 -3.22
CA PHE A 202 -8.74 -6.24 -4.54
C PHE A 202 -9.86 -5.78 -5.51
N GLY A 203 -10.96 -6.53 -5.58
CA GLY A 203 -12.10 -6.19 -6.43
C GLY A 203 -12.77 -4.87 -6.04
N LEU A 204 -12.94 -4.62 -4.74
CA LEU A 204 -13.50 -3.37 -4.21
C LEU A 204 -12.57 -2.17 -4.46
N GLY A 205 -11.25 -2.36 -4.30
CA GLY A 205 -10.25 -1.35 -4.67
C GLY A 205 -10.29 -1.02 -6.16
N LEU A 206 -10.35 -2.05 -7.02
CA LEU A 206 -10.47 -1.88 -8.47
C LEU A 206 -11.78 -1.17 -8.86
N ALA A 207 -12.89 -1.47 -8.19
CA ALA A 207 -14.15 -0.76 -8.37
C ALA A 207 -14.02 0.73 -8.00
N GLY A 208 -13.23 1.07 -6.98
CA GLY A 208 -12.87 2.45 -6.65
C GLY A 208 -12.10 3.14 -7.78
N CYS A 209 -11.12 2.47 -8.39
CA CYS A 209 -10.41 2.99 -9.56
C CYS A 209 -11.36 3.23 -10.75
N VAL A 210 -12.27 2.29 -11.02
CA VAL A 210 -13.29 2.41 -12.07
C VAL A 210 -14.21 3.60 -11.79
N MET A 211 -14.69 3.75 -10.55
CA MET A 211 -15.54 4.87 -10.13
C MET A 211 -14.86 6.21 -10.41
N ILE A 212 -13.59 6.37 -10.01
CA ILE A 212 -12.83 7.62 -10.20
C ILE A 212 -12.66 7.89 -11.70
N ALA A 213 -12.16 6.91 -12.46
CA ALA A 213 -11.91 7.08 -13.89
C ALA A 213 -13.19 7.42 -14.67
N THR A 214 -14.29 6.73 -14.38
CA THR A 214 -15.57 6.94 -15.06
C THR A 214 -16.22 8.27 -14.68
N GLY A 215 -16.09 8.72 -13.43
CA GLY A 215 -16.53 10.04 -13.00
C GLY A 215 -15.78 11.15 -13.74
N SER A 216 -14.46 11.05 -13.82
CA SER A 216 -13.62 12.00 -14.56
C SER A 216 -13.93 12.03 -16.06
N ILE A 217 -14.10 10.88 -16.70
CA ILE A 217 -14.46 10.79 -18.13
C ILE A 217 -15.84 11.42 -18.40
N HIS A 218 -16.83 11.12 -17.55
CA HIS A 218 -18.16 11.72 -17.67
C HIS A 218 -18.11 13.25 -17.55
N TRP A 219 -17.38 13.75 -16.54
CA TRP A 219 -17.23 15.18 -16.31
C TRP A 219 -16.49 15.86 -17.47
N LEU A 220 -15.42 15.27 -17.99
CA LEU A 220 -14.69 15.79 -19.15
C LEU A 220 -15.60 15.86 -20.39
N ALA A 221 -16.35 14.81 -20.68
CA ALA A 221 -17.19 14.77 -21.87
C ALA A 221 -18.37 15.76 -21.81
N THR A 222 -18.97 15.94 -20.63
CA THR A 222 -20.06 16.92 -20.45
C THR A 222 -19.58 18.35 -20.48
N ARG A 223 -18.40 18.65 -19.88
CA ARG A 223 -17.82 19.99 -19.86
C ARG A 223 -17.26 20.42 -21.22
N ARG A 224 -16.75 19.48 -22.02
CA ARG A 224 -16.25 19.77 -23.37
C ARG A 224 -17.30 20.46 -24.25
N ALA A 225 -18.56 20.04 -24.13
CA ALA A 225 -19.65 20.58 -24.94
C ALA A 225 -19.98 22.05 -24.63
N SER A 226 -19.68 22.52 -23.42
CA SER A 226 -19.98 23.88 -22.95
C SER A 226 -18.74 24.75 -22.72
N THR A 227 -17.54 24.23 -22.96
CA THR A 227 -16.28 24.94 -22.74
C THR A 227 -15.62 25.28 -24.07
N PRO A 228 -15.32 26.57 -24.35
CA PRO A 228 -14.58 26.95 -25.55
C PRO A 228 -13.22 26.25 -25.63
N PRO A 229 -12.77 25.86 -26.84
CA PRO A 229 -11.43 25.32 -27.02
C PRO A 229 -10.38 26.35 -26.59
N GLY A 230 -9.36 25.91 -25.85
CA GLY A 230 -8.30 26.78 -25.38
C GLY A 230 -7.25 26.06 -24.51
N ALA A 231 -6.16 26.76 -24.20
CA ALA A 231 -5.03 26.19 -23.45
C ALA A 231 -5.45 25.64 -22.07
N ARG A 232 -6.33 26.35 -21.35
CA ARG A 232 -6.86 25.93 -20.05
C ARG A 232 -7.59 24.59 -20.13
N TRP A 233 -8.46 24.41 -21.13
CA TRP A 233 -9.17 23.16 -21.35
C TRP A 233 -8.23 22.02 -21.72
N ARG A 234 -7.22 22.29 -22.56
CA ARG A 234 -6.19 21.28 -22.91
C ARG A 234 -5.43 20.78 -21.69
N VAL A 235 -5.12 21.65 -20.74
CA VAL A 235 -4.47 21.25 -19.47
C VAL A 235 -5.38 20.32 -18.67
N VAL A 236 -6.66 20.67 -18.54
CA VAL A 236 -7.63 19.85 -17.79
C VAL A 236 -7.81 18.47 -18.44
N GLU A 237 -7.94 18.40 -19.77
CA GLU A 237 -8.02 17.12 -20.50
C GLU A 237 -6.74 16.30 -20.32
N ALA A 238 -5.56 16.95 -20.43
CA ALA A 238 -4.28 16.27 -20.29
C ALA A 238 -4.03 15.73 -18.88
N LEU A 239 -4.42 16.46 -17.84
CA LEU A 239 -4.36 15.98 -16.45
C LEU A 239 -5.27 14.77 -16.22
N GLY A 240 -6.47 14.76 -16.82
CA GLY A 240 -7.36 13.60 -16.78
C GLY A 240 -6.76 12.36 -17.45
N ILE A 241 -6.14 12.54 -18.62
CA ILE A 241 -5.44 11.46 -19.33
C ILE A 241 -4.24 10.95 -18.51
N ALA A 242 -3.40 11.86 -18.02
CA ALA A 242 -2.23 11.52 -17.21
C ALA A 242 -2.62 10.81 -15.90
N GLY A 243 -3.73 11.21 -15.28
CA GLY A 243 -4.23 10.59 -14.05
C GLY A 243 -4.89 9.22 -14.24
N ILE A 244 -5.28 8.84 -15.47
CA ILE A 244 -5.98 7.58 -15.74
C ILE A 244 -5.09 6.62 -16.54
N THR A 245 -4.69 6.96 -17.76
CA THR A 245 -3.82 6.09 -18.56
C THR A 245 -2.35 6.36 -18.26
N GLY A 246 -1.98 7.61 -18.00
CA GLY A 246 -0.57 7.98 -17.75
C GLY A 246 0.02 7.31 -16.51
N ILE A 247 -0.73 7.22 -15.42
CA ILE A 247 -0.28 6.56 -14.19
C ILE A 247 -0.03 5.05 -14.40
N VAL A 248 -0.83 4.41 -15.26
CA VAL A 248 -0.65 2.99 -15.62
C VAL A 248 0.60 2.82 -16.48
N VAL A 249 0.82 3.71 -17.46
CA VAL A 249 2.06 3.73 -18.26
C VAL A 249 3.28 3.90 -17.36
N ALA A 250 3.23 4.83 -16.40
CA ALA A 250 4.32 5.07 -15.45
C ALA A 250 4.61 3.84 -14.57
N THR A 251 3.56 3.17 -14.10
CA THR A 251 3.68 1.93 -13.32
C THR A 251 4.34 0.81 -14.13
N LEU A 252 3.94 0.63 -15.40
CA LEU A 252 4.56 -0.37 -16.28
C LEU A 252 6.02 -0.03 -16.61
N ALA A 253 6.34 1.25 -16.80
CA ALA A 253 7.71 1.71 -17.00
C ALA A 253 8.59 1.43 -15.77
N TYR A 254 8.05 1.63 -14.56
CA TYR A 254 8.71 1.26 -13.30
C TYR A 254 9.00 -0.25 -13.23
N LEU A 255 8.00 -1.09 -13.54
CA LEU A 255 8.16 -2.55 -13.53
C LEU A 255 9.21 -3.01 -14.55
N ALA A 256 9.21 -2.44 -15.76
CA ALA A 256 10.21 -2.72 -16.77
C ALA A 256 11.62 -2.28 -16.32
N ALA A 257 11.76 -1.08 -15.77
CA ALA A 257 13.03 -0.58 -15.24
C ALA A 257 13.56 -1.46 -14.11
N ASN A 258 12.70 -1.92 -13.21
CA ASN A 258 13.09 -2.80 -12.13
C ASN A 258 13.66 -4.15 -12.64
N ARG A 259 13.23 -4.64 -13.81
CA ARG A 259 13.81 -5.83 -14.46
C ARG A 259 15.09 -5.52 -15.24
N CYS A 260 15.17 -4.36 -15.87
CA CYS A 260 16.31 -3.99 -16.72
C CYS A 260 17.52 -3.49 -15.92
N LEU A 261 17.32 -2.90 -14.74
CA LEU A 261 18.40 -2.35 -13.92
C LEU A 261 19.08 -3.43 -13.07
N PRO A 262 20.41 -3.64 -13.23
CA PRO A 262 21.19 -4.54 -12.37
C PRO A 262 21.02 -4.23 -10.88
N ALA A 263 21.16 -5.24 -10.01
CA ALA A 263 20.92 -5.09 -8.57
C ALA A 263 21.80 -4.00 -7.91
N GLN A 264 23.04 -3.81 -8.39
CA GLN A 264 24.00 -2.81 -7.91
C GLN A 264 24.10 -1.60 -8.85
N ALA A 265 23.09 -1.38 -9.71
CA ALA A 265 23.12 -0.26 -10.65
C ALA A 265 23.17 1.09 -9.91
N GLN A 266 24.07 1.96 -10.40
CA GLN A 266 24.04 3.39 -10.12
C GLN A 266 23.85 4.12 -11.43
N VAL A 267 22.75 4.87 -11.54
CA VAL A 267 22.38 5.57 -12.77
C VAL A 267 22.44 7.06 -12.47
N LEU A 268 23.32 7.80 -13.15
CA LEU A 268 23.50 9.24 -12.94
C LEU A 268 23.79 9.61 -11.46
N GLY A 269 24.49 8.73 -10.73
CA GLY A 269 24.81 8.90 -9.31
C GLY A 269 23.67 8.54 -8.36
N TRP A 270 22.52 8.10 -8.86
CA TRP A 270 21.40 7.63 -8.04
C TRP A 270 21.50 6.15 -7.76
N ALA A 271 21.12 5.75 -6.54
CA ALA A 271 20.94 4.35 -6.20
C ALA A 271 19.81 3.74 -7.06
N ARG A 272 19.87 2.43 -7.29
CA ARG A 272 18.89 1.69 -8.11
C ARG A 272 17.43 2.05 -7.78
N GLY A 273 17.06 2.09 -6.50
CA GLY A 273 15.69 2.41 -6.07
C GLY A 273 15.24 3.81 -6.49
N ASP A 274 16.11 4.82 -6.32
CA ASP A 274 15.83 6.19 -6.73
C ASP A 274 15.73 6.31 -8.26
N ALA A 275 16.58 5.57 -8.99
CA ALA A 275 16.52 5.51 -10.45
C ALA A 275 15.19 4.91 -10.94
N GLU A 276 14.67 3.85 -10.30
CA GLU A 276 13.36 3.29 -10.64
C GLU A 276 12.23 4.31 -10.40
N VAL A 277 12.23 5.01 -9.26
CA VAL A 277 11.27 6.07 -8.96
C VAL A 277 11.36 7.21 -9.98
N ALA A 278 12.57 7.58 -10.40
CA ALA A 278 12.76 8.58 -11.42
C ALA A 278 12.21 8.14 -12.78
N VAL A 279 12.36 6.87 -13.18
CA VAL A 279 11.74 6.34 -14.40
C VAL A 279 10.21 6.44 -14.32
N PHE A 280 9.62 6.11 -13.18
CA PHE A 280 8.18 6.30 -12.96
C PHE A 280 7.77 7.76 -13.17
N CYS A 281 8.42 8.69 -12.47
CA CYS A 281 8.12 10.12 -12.54
C CYS A 281 8.33 10.68 -13.96
N ALA A 282 9.40 10.28 -14.64
CA ALA A 282 9.70 10.69 -16.01
C ALA A 282 8.67 10.15 -17.00
N ALA A 283 8.29 8.88 -16.91
CA ALA A 283 7.23 8.31 -17.74
C ALA A 283 5.87 8.96 -17.48
N TRP A 284 5.57 9.31 -16.23
CA TRP A 284 4.34 10.00 -15.89
C TRP A 284 4.30 11.42 -16.45
N LEU A 285 5.39 12.19 -16.29
CA LEU A 285 5.53 13.51 -16.91
C LEU A 285 5.47 13.43 -18.44
N ALA A 286 6.14 12.46 -19.05
CA ALA A 286 6.09 12.22 -20.49
C ALA A 286 4.66 11.93 -20.97
N SER A 287 3.89 11.16 -20.19
CA SER A 287 2.47 10.91 -20.49
C SER A 287 1.62 12.19 -20.43
N LEU A 288 1.90 13.10 -19.49
CA LEU A 288 1.22 14.39 -19.41
C LEU A 288 1.60 15.30 -20.59
N LEU A 289 2.88 15.42 -20.90
CA LEU A 289 3.37 16.21 -22.04
C LEU A 289 2.82 15.67 -23.38
N HIS A 290 2.79 14.35 -23.53
CA HIS A 290 2.15 13.66 -24.64
C HIS A 290 0.66 14.00 -24.73
N ALA A 291 -0.07 13.97 -23.61
CA ALA A 291 -1.47 14.34 -23.56
C ALA A 291 -1.71 15.82 -23.92
N LEU A 292 -0.87 16.73 -23.45
CA LEU A 292 -0.92 18.15 -23.82
C LEU A 292 -0.71 18.34 -25.33
N ALA A 293 0.25 17.62 -25.92
CA ALA A 293 0.57 17.72 -27.34
C ALA A 293 -0.50 17.11 -28.25
N ARG A 294 -1.06 15.95 -27.87
CA ARG A 294 -1.97 15.14 -28.71
C ARG A 294 -3.45 15.36 -28.41
N GLY A 295 -3.77 16.00 -27.29
CA GLY A 295 -5.13 16.19 -26.79
C GLY A 295 -5.86 14.85 -26.69
N VAL A 296 -7.11 14.82 -27.16
CA VAL A 296 -7.96 13.62 -27.15
C VAL A 296 -7.32 12.35 -27.74
N ARG A 297 -6.40 12.48 -28.72
CA ARG A 297 -5.75 11.31 -29.34
C ARG A 297 -4.87 10.54 -28.35
N ALA A 298 -4.40 11.19 -27.29
CA ALA A 298 -3.55 10.56 -26.29
C ALA A 298 -4.24 9.42 -25.54
N TRP A 299 -5.57 9.44 -25.37
CA TRP A 299 -6.31 8.32 -24.78
C TRP A 299 -6.03 7.00 -25.50
N ARG A 300 -6.10 7.02 -26.84
CA ARG A 300 -5.86 5.84 -27.66
C ARG A 300 -4.38 5.48 -27.67
N GLU A 301 -3.52 6.46 -27.87
CA GLU A 301 -2.07 6.24 -27.98
C GLU A 301 -1.48 5.69 -26.67
N GLN A 302 -1.89 6.20 -25.51
CA GLN A 302 -1.48 5.66 -24.22
C GLN A 302 -2.10 4.30 -23.93
N ALA A 303 -3.36 4.06 -24.32
CA ALA A 303 -3.95 2.71 -24.23
C ALA A 303 -3.18 1.68 -25.08
N LEU A 304 -2.69 2.06 -26.27
CA LEU A 304 -1.80 1.22 -27.07
C LEU A 304 -0.45 1.01 -26.37
N ALA A 305 0.13 2.06 -25.78
CA ALA A 305 1.36 1.93 -25.01
C ALA A 305 1.20 0.93 -23.85
N ILE A 306 0.09 0.99 -23.10
CA ILE A 306 -0.23 0.02 -22.04
C ILE A 306 -0.34 -1.40 -22.61
N ALA A 307 -1.03 -1.57 -23.74
CA ALA A 307 -1.23 -2.86 -24.38
C ALA A 307 0.08 -3.51 -24.86
N VAL A 308 1.14 -2.72 -25.10
CA VAL A 308 2.47 -3.20 -25.47
C VAL A 308 3.38 -3.36 -24.24
N LEU A 309 3.39 -2.39 -23.34
CA LEU A 309 4.25 -2.39 -22.16
C LEU A 309 3.90 -3.50 -21.17
N ALA A 310 2.62 -3.83 -20.99
CA ALA A 310 2.22 -4.83 -20.02
C ALA A 310 2.70 -6.26 -20.39
N PRO A 311 2.53 -6.76 -21.64
CA PRO A 311 3.15 -8.01 -22.06
C PRO A 311 4.69 -7.94 -22.09
N ALA A 312 5.27 -6.77 -22.39
CA ALA A 312 6.72 -6.59 -22.30
C ALA A 312 7.23 -6.78 -20.87
N CYS A 313 6.49 -6.32 -19.85
CA CYS A 313 6.83 -6.58 -18.44
C CYS A 313 6.82 -8.08 -18.11
N VAL A 314 5.83 -8.83 -18.60
CA VAL A 314 5.75 -10.29 -18.43
C VAL A 314 6.95 -10.96 -19.11
N ALA A 315 7.28 -10.56 -20.34
CA ALA A 315 8.43 -11.10 -21.08
C ALA A 315 9.76 -10.77 -20.39
N LEU A 316 9.94 -9.54 -19.91
CA LEU A 316 11.13 -9.13 -19.15
C LEU A 316 11.26 -9.92 -17.84
N ASN A 317 10.14 -10.13 -17.14
CA ASN A 317 10.13 -10.95 -15.94
C ASN A 317 10.55 -12.39 -16.23
N ALA A 318 9.93 -13.03 -17.23
CA ALA A 318 10.28 -14.39 -17.65
C ALA A 318 11.75 -14.50 -18.08
N TRP A 319 12.25 -13.54 -18.86
CA TRP A 319 13.64 -13.54 -19.34
C TRP A 319 14.65 -13.40 -18.20
N THR A 320 14.43 -12.46 -17.30
CA THR A 320 15.37 -12.15 -16.20
C THR A 320 15.35 -13.18 -15.08
N THR A 321 14.25 -13.93 -14.93
CA THR A 321 14.10 -14.97 -13.88
C THR A 321 14.29 -16.40 -14.40
N GLY A 322 14.36 -16.59 -15.72
CA GLY A 322 14.38 -17.92 -16.33
C GLY A 322 13.02 -18.62 -16.36
N ALA A 323 11.94 -17.92 -16.00
CA ALA A 323 10.58 -18.47 -15.92
C ALA A 323 9.90 -18.59 -17.31
N TYR A 324 10.47 -19.38 -18.21
CA TYR A 324 9.92 -19.68 -19.54
C TYR A 324 9.92 -21.18 -19.85
N GLY A 325 9.11 -21.61 -20.82
CA GLY A 325 8.97 -23.02 -21.20
C GLY A 325 8.47 -23.89 -20.04
N ALA A 326 9.15 -25.00 -19.77
CA ALA A 326 8.78 -25.90 -18.67
C ALA A 326 8.97 -25.27 -17.27
N ALA A 327 9.87 -24.29 -17.13
CA ALA A 327 10.15 -23.64 -15.84
C ALA A 327 8.97 -22.82 -15.29
N VAL A 328 7.99 -22.48 -16.14
CA VAL A 328 6.74 -21.82 -15.73
C VAL A 328 5.99 -22.64 -14.68
N ALA A 329 6.07 -23.98 -14.74
CA ALA A 329 5.42 -24.87 -13.77
C ALA A 329 5.95 -24.72 -12.33
N HIS A 330 7.17 -24.18 -12.18
CA HIS A 330 7.80 -23.93 -10.88
C HIS A 330 7.72 -22.46 -10.45
N THR A 331 7.07 -21.61 -11.24
CA THR A 331 6.92 -20.19 -10.90
C THR A 331 5.93 -20.04 -9.74
N PRO A 332 6.27 -19.26 -8.69
CA PRO A 332 5.36 -19.02 -7.57
C PRO A 332 4.00 -18.50 -8.04
N ALA A 333 2.91 -18.99 -7.46
CA ALA A 333 1.55 -18.64 -7.86
C ALA A 333 1.27 -17.12 -7.83
N ALA A 334 1.89 -16.38 -6.90
CA ALA A 334 1.78 -14.93 -6.83
C ALA A 334 2.37 -14.24 -8.08
N VAL A 335 3.50 -14.71 -8.60
CA VAL A 335 4.14 -14.17 -9.80
C VAL A 335 3.27 -14.45 -11.03
N LEU A 336 2.77 -15.69 -11.15
CA LEU A 336 1.81 -16.04 -12.22
C LEU A 336 0.55 -15.18 -12.14
N GLY A 337 0.02 -14.91 -10.94
CA GLY A 337 -1.12 -14.03 -10.75
C GLY A 337 -0.89 -12.60 -11.25
N VAL A 338 0.31 -12.04 -11.00
CA VAL A 338 0.70 -10.72 -11.52
C VAL A 338 0.80 -10.74 -13.04
N ASP A 339 1.46 -11.75 -13.62
CA ASP A 339 1.62 -11.88 -15.07
C ASP A 339 0.26 -12.00 -15.77
N LEU A 340 -0.65 -12.82 -15.24
CA LEU A 340 -2.02 -12.94 -15.75
C LEU A 340 -2.77 -11.60 -15.66
N MET A 341 -2.59 -10.83 -14.60
CA MET A 341 -3.21 -9.51 -14.45
C MET A 341 -2.65 -8.49 -15.45
N LEU A 342 -1.34 -8.53 -15.73
CA LEU A 342 -0.71 -7.69 -16.75
C LEU A 342 -1.23 -8.04 -18.16
N LEU A 343 -1.40 -9.32 -18.48
CA LEU A 343 -2.00 -9.75 -19.75
C LEU A 343 -3.48 -9.35 -19.86
N ALA A 344 -4.25 -9.48 -18.78
CA ALA A 344 -5.63 -9.01 -18.73
C ALA A 344 -5.73 -7.48 -18.93
N LEU A 345 -4.83 -6.71 -18.30
CA LEU A 345 -4.69 -5.27 -18.49
C LEU A 345 -4.36 -4.94 -19.95
N ALA A 346 -3.43 -5.68 -20.57
CA ALA A 346 -3.07 -5.50 -21.97
C ALA A 346 -4.26 -5.71 -22.90
N ALA A 347 -5.02 -6.78 -22.68
CA ALA A 347 -6.23 -7.09 -23.46
C ALA A 347 -7.31 -6.00 -23.29
N ALA A 348 -7.52 -5.53 -22.06
CA ALA A 348 -8.47 -4.45 -21.78
C ALA A 348 -8.05 -3.13 -22.46
N ALA A 349 -6.77 -2.77 -22.37
CA ALA A 349 -6.20 -1.57 -22.98
C ALA A 349 -6.23 -1.63 -24.52
N GLY A 350 -5.90 -2.79 -25.12
CA GLY A 350 -5.98 -3.02 -26.56
C GLY A 350 -7.42 -2.90 -27.07
N LYS A 351 -8.39 -3.47 -26.35
CA LYS A 351 -9.82 -3.33 -26.65
C LYS A 351 -10.28 -1.87 -26.55
N ALA A 352 -9.83 -1.13 -25.54
CA ALA A 352 -10.13 0.29 -25.41
C ALA A 352 -9.56 1.10 -26.59
N ALA A 353 -8.29 0.88 -26.94
CA ALA A 353 -7.65 1.53 -28.08
C ALA A 353 -8.36 1.25 -29.42
N TRP A 354 -8.81 0.01 -29.63
CA TRP A 354 -9.57 -0.38 -30.83
C TRP A 354 -10.93 0.31 -30.90
N ARG A 355 -11.65 0.42 -29.77
CA ARG A 355 -12.92 1.15 -29.71
C ARG A 355 -12.74 2.64 -29.98
N LEU A 356 -11.70 3.25 -29.43
CA LEU A 356 -11.36 4.66 -29.67
C LEU A 356 -10.96 4.92 -31.13
N ARG A 357 -10.38 3.94 -31.84
CA ARG A 357 -10.06 4.06 -33.28
C ARG A 357 -11.30 4.16 -34.17
N ARG A 358 -12.34 3.38 -33.87
CA ARG A 358 -13.62 3.37 -34.61
C ARG A 358 -14.47 4.59 -34.34
N GLY A 359 -13.99 5.49 -33.48
CA GLY A 359 -14.78 6.51 -32.87
C GLY A 359 -14.29 7.93 -33.02
N ALA A 360 -13.99 8.37 -34.25
CA ALA A 360 -13.55 9.74 -34.54
C ALA A 360 -14.58 10.87 -34.22
N GLY A 361 -15.61 10.60 -33.40
CA GLY A 361 -16.57 11.59 -32.86
C GLY A 361 -17.03 11.26 -31.42
N TRP A 362 -16.17 10.68 -30.60
CA TRP A 362 -16.54 10.02 -29.32
C TRP A 362 -16.30 10.84 -28.04
N LEU A 363 -15.71 12.02 -28.19
CA LEU A 363 -15.58 13.07 -27.18
C LEU A 363 -15.96 14.39 -27.83
#